data_AF-B1P0T1-F1
#
_entry.id   AF-B1P0T1-F1
#
_cell.length_a   1.000
_cell.length_b   1.000
_cell.length_c   1.000
_cell.angle_alpha   90.00
_cell.angle_beta   90.00
_cell.angle_gamma   90.00
#
_symmetry.space_group_name_H-M   'P 1'
#
loop_
_entity.id
_entity.type
_entity.pdbx_description
1 polymer ?
#
loop_
_entity_poly.entity_id
_entity_poly.type
_entity_poly.pdbx_seq_one_letter_code
_entity_poly.pdbx_strand_id
1 'polypeptide(L)'
;MSATTTTMKWVTPLLAALLVASLTQTSMAAIVVCKMDAIDGQILTGACTVGVSGAVISLVGPGAGPQLLNDSSISYTLDVNARSTLFECASEDDLLIIDSSQYSSQTLNNCDPPLLELRGCSNAILSHNTFTSITRSTAQPACTISKYGPCVAIVGAASQVADWSFSSLDNTFTSSGCASIAATSGRLGGALALVRADSGGAMSAFIQKSTFTSTQCDFGGAIHSANVSLTLQSSTFTSSLAVDGGAVNFIAASPLAVPTQTLLVDRSTFTAPTAVTTGGAIQVNGGLLTIKDSTFTNGAALNGKCVWVDICQTYTETEIVRNTWTGCATPEGPPISWCKAHDGNQWTSCGMEGPRYCY
;
A
#
# COMPACT_ATOMS: atom_id res chain seq x y z
N MET A 1 -25.99 44.52 -17.90
CA MET A 1 -26.72 44.31 -16.62
C MET A 1 -27.96 43.50 -16.96
N SER A 2 -28.25 42.28 -16.53
CA SER A 2 -27.73 41.35 -15.52
C SER A 2 -28.11 39.95 -16.04
N ALA A 3 -27.15 39.09 -16.40
CA ALA A 3 -26.84 37.83 -15.71
C ALA A 3 -28.05 36.96 -15.32
N THR A 4 -28.36 35.99 -16.20
CA THR A 4 -29.17 34.80 -15.91
C THR A 4 -28.26 33.75 -15.26
N THR A 5 -28.48 33.46 -13.98
CA THR A 5 -27.76 32.45 -13.22
C THR A 5 -28.34 31.07 -13.53
N THR A 6 -27.66 30.30 -14.38
CA THR A 6 -27.91 28.87 -14.53
C THR A 6 -27.03 28.13 -13.53
N THR A 7 -27.65 27.58 -12.49
CA THR A 7 -27.01 26.69 -11.51
C THR A 7 -26.65 25.36 -12.16
N MET A 8 -25.36 25.11 -12.41
CA MET A 8 -24.84 23.79 -12.76
C MET A 8 -24.56 22.99 -11.48
N LYS A 9 -25.40 21.99 -11.23
CA LYS A 9 -25.16 20.90 -10.26
C LYS A 9 -24.35 19.80 -10.96
N TRP A 10 -23.57 19.08 -10.16
CA TRP A 10 -22.82 17.83 -10.42
C TRP A 10 -21.38 17.99 -10.96
N VAL A 11 -20.49 18.44 -10.06
CA VAL A 11 -19.12 17.91 -10.02
C VAL A 11 -19.02 17.08 -8.73
N THR A 12 -18.81 15.79 -8.91
CA THR A 12 -18.74 14.70 -7.93
C THR A 12 -17.51 14.80 -7.01
N PRO A 13 -17.43 13.99 -5.92
CA PRO A 13 -16.45 14.14 -4.82
C PRO A 13 -14.97 13.94 -5.19
N LEU A 14 -14.66 13.63 -6.45
CA LEU A 14 -13.30 13.32 -6.92
C LEU A 14 -12.33 14.50 -6.75
N LEU A 15 -12.84 15.74 -6.82
CA LEU A 15 -12.01 16.94 -6.64
C LEU A 15 -11.69 17.25 -5.16
N ALA A 16 -12.39 16.65 -4.21
CA ALA A 16 -12.15 16.87 -2.78
C ALA A 16 -11.05 15.98 -2.20
N ALA A 17 -10.63 14.93 -2.93
CA ALA A 17 -9.45 14.12 -2.59
C ALA A 17 -8.13 14.77 -3.01
N LEU A 18 -8.19 15.89 -3.74
CA LEU A 18 -7.05 16.63 -4.27
C LEU A 18 -6.54 17.65 -3.25
N LEU A 19 -6.07 17.22 -2.08
CA LEU A 19 -5.50 18.15 -1.10
C LEU A 19 -4.24 17.66 -0.38
N VAL A 20 -3.37 16.90 -1.05
CA VAL A 20 -1.93 16.81 -0.72
C VAL A 20 -1.09 16.55 -1.98
N ALA A 21 -1.27 17.36 -3.02
CA ALA A 21 -0.26 17.51 -4.07
C ALA A 21 0.11 19.00 -4.10
N SER A 22 1.37 19.32 -3.80
CA SER A 22 1.87 20.69 -3.91
C SER A 22 1.74 21.13 -5.37
N LEU A 23 0.72 21.94 -5.67
CA LEU A 23 0.50 22.52 -6.98
C LEU A 23 1.54 23.61 -7.26
N THR A 24 2.73 23.17 -7.66
CA THR A 24 3.52 23.89 -8.66
C THR A 24 3.37 23.14 -9.97
N GLN A 25 2.13 23.07 -10.48
CA GLN A 25 1.86 22.47 -11.78
C GLN A 25 2.53 23.36 -12.84
N THR A 26 3.70 22.93 -13.31
CA THR A 26 4.35 23.54 -14.47
C THR A 26 3.47 23.28 -15.69
N SER A 27 3.51 24.16 -16.69
CA SER A 27 2.63 24.13 -17.87
C SER A 27 2.85 22.92 -18.81
N MET A 28 3.49 21.84 -18.34
CA MET A 28 3.78 20.62 -19.09
C MET A 28 3.39 19.31 -18.37
N ALA A 29 2.81 19.35 -17.17
CA ALA A 29 2.40 18.13 -16.45
C ALA A 29 1.16 17.49 -17.08
N ALA A 30 1.27 16.22 -17.50
CA ALA A 30 0.15 15.44 -18.02
C ALA A 30 -0.66 14.79 -16.90
N ILE A 31 -1.98 14.72 -17.08
CA ILE A 31 -2.87 13.91 -16.22
C ILE A 31 -3.29 12.69 -17.02
N VAL A 32 -2.88 11.50 -16.58
CA VAL A 32 -3.19 10.24 -17.25
C VAL A 32 -4.17 9.46 -16.39
N VAL A 33 -5.34 9.14 -16.94
CA VAL A 33 -6.36 8.33 -16.26
C VAL A 33 -6.51 7.01 -16.98
N CYS A 34 -6.23 5.92 -16.29
CA CYS A 34 -6.29 4.55 -16.79
C CYS A 34 -7.38 3.77 -16.07
N LYS A 35 -8.09 2.93 -16.83
CA LYS A 35 -8.97 1.88 -16.32
C LYS A 35 -8.51 0.55 -16.87
N MET A 36 -8.43 -0.45 -16.01
CA MET A 36 -7.77 -1.71 -16.29
C MET A 36 -8.61 -2.88 -15.78
N ASP A 37 -9.05 -3.76 -16.66
CA ASP A 37 -9.92 -4.88 -16.29
C ASP A 37 -9.28 -6.21 -16.70
N ALA A 38 -9.15 -7.13 -15.75
CA ALA A 38 -8.69 -8.50 -15.98
C ALA A 38 -9.51 -9.47 -15.13
N ILE A 39 -10.48 -10.13 -15.75
CA ILE A 39 -11.50 -10.96 -15.08
C ILE A 39 -11.36 -12.40 -15.54
N ASP A 40 -11.50 -13.36 -14.61
CA ASP A 40 -11.52 -14.80 -14.92
C ASP A 40 -10.31 -15.31 -15.71
N GLY A 41 -9.13 -14.80 -15.36
CA GLY A 41 -7.86 -15.18 -16.00
C GLY A 41 -7.71 -14.71 -17.45
N GLN A 42 -8.66 -13.91 -17.95
CA GLN A 42 -8.55 -13.28 -19.26
C GLN A 42 -7.45 -12.22 -19.26
N ILE A 43 -6.92 -11.99 -20.47
CA ILE A 43 -5.96 -10.95 -20.77
C ILE A 43 -6.54 -9.60 -20.35
N LEU A 44 -5.69 -8.77 -19.77
CA LEU A 44 -5.97 -7.41 -19.37
C LEU A 44 -6.49 -6.58 -20.55
N THR A 45 -7.72 -6.10 -20.42
CA THR A 45 -8.24 -5.02 -21.25
C THR A 45 -8.02 -3.72 -20.50
N GLY A 46 -7.11 -2.88 -20.99
CA GLY A 46 -6.82 -1.57 -20.38
C GLY A 46 -7.01 -0.44 -21.37
N ALA A 47 -7.47 0.70 -20.87
CA ALA A 47 -7.52 1.93 -21.65
C ALA A 47 -7.11 3.12 -20.78
N CYS A 48 -6.32 4.03 -21.36
CA CYS A 48 -5.90 5.27 -20.72
C CYS A 48 -6.37 6.49 -21.52
N THR A 49 -6.49 7.61 -20.84
CA THR A 49 -6.82 8.92 -21.42
C THR A 49 -5.83 9.95 -20.87
N VAL A 50 -5.32 10.83 -21.74
CA VAL A 50 -4.36 11.87 -21.35
C VAL A 50 -5.04 13.25 -21.41
N GLY A 51 -5.15 13.90 -20.26
CA GLY A 51 -5.95 15.12 -20.07
C GLY A 51 -7.45 14.86 -20.01
N VAL A 52 -8.23 15.91 -19.73
CA VAL A 52 -9.70 15.84 -19.56
C VAL A 52 -10.48 15.58 -20.85
N SER A 53 -9.84 15.76 -22.01
CA SER A 53 -10.43 15.57 -23.35
C SER A 53 -9.55 14.71 -24.26
N GLY A 54 -8.61 13.95 -23.67
CA GLY A 54 -7.70 13.09 -24.42
C GLY A 54 -8.43 11.99 -25.18
N ALA A 55 -7.85 11.58 -26.31
CA ALA A 55 -8.30 10.37 -26.99
C ALA A 55 -8.10 9.15 -26.07
N VAL A 56 -9.04 8.22 -26.10
CA VAL A 56 -8.93 6.94 -25.39
C VAL A 56 -7.87 6.09 -26.10
N ILE A 57 -6.77 5.84 -25.41
CA ILE A 57 -5.68 4.97 -25.85
C ILE A 57 -5.97 3.58 -25.29
N SER A 58 -6.38 2.66 -26.16
CA SER A 58 -6.44 1.24 -25.78
C SER A 58 -5.02 0.73 -25.61
N LEU A 59 -4.74 0.09 -24.47
CA LEU A 59 -3.44 -0.54 -24.23
C LEU A 59 -3.38 -1.81 -25.09
N VAL A 60 -2.59 -1.78 -26.17
CA VAL A 60 -2.48 -2.88 -27.14
C VAL A 60 -1.46 -3.93 -26.66
N GLY A 61 -1.76 -5.20 -26.99
CA GLY A 61 -1.29 -6.48 -26.42
C GLY A 61 0.21 -6.82 -26.40
N PRO A 62 0.54 -8.08 -26.05
CA PRO A 62 1.76 -8.44 -25.35
C PRO A 62 3.07 -8.30 -26.16
N GLY A 63 4.17 -8.00 -25.46
CA GLY A 63 5.53 -8.23 -25.96
C GLY A 63 6.18 -7.14 -26.81
N ALA A 64 5.64 -5.92 -26.83
CA ALA A 64 6.16 -4.82 -27.66
C ALA A 64 7.22 -3.94 -26.98
N GLY A 65 7.66 -4.27 -25.76
CA GLY A 65 8.50 -3.37 -24.94
C GLY A 65 7.73 -2.11 -24.50
N PRO A 66 8.43 -1.11 -23.93
CA PRO A 66 7.80 0.11 -23.43
C PRO A 66 7.10 0.89 -24.55
N GLN A 67 5.83 1.23 -24.33
CA GLN A 67 5.00 2.07 -25.20
C GLN A 67 4.72 3.39 -24.49
N LEU A 68 4.95 4.52 -25.16
CA LEU A 68 4.68 5.84 -24.60
C LEU A 68 3.19 6.18 -24.68
N LEU A 69 2.60 6.68 -23.60
CA LEU A 69 1.29 7.31 -23.64
C LEU A 69 1.44 8.70 -24.23
N ASN A 70 0.85 8.91 -25.42
CA ASN A 70 0.96 10.16 -26.17
C ASN A 70 0.66 11.38 -25.29
N ASP A 71 1.45 12.44 -25.47
CA ASP A 71 1.34 13.70 -24.72
C ASP A 71 1.58 13.58 -23.20
N SER A 72 2.29 12.53 -22.77
CA SER A 72 2.81 12.37 -21.41
C SER A 72 4.25 11.84 -21.43
N SER A 73 4.88 11.81 -20.25
CA SER A 73 6.17 11.15 -20.01
C SER A 73 6.04 9.74 -19.43
N ILE A 74 4.82 9.20 -19.43
CA ILE A 74 4.50 7.89 -18.87
C ILE A 74 4.54 6.85 -19.99
N SER A 75 5.38 5.84 -19.82
CA SER A 75 5.32 4.63 -20.64
C SER A 75 4.64 3.50 -19.89
N TYR A 76 4.13 2.54 -20.65
CA TYR A 76 3.60 1.29 -20.13
C TYR A 76 4.19 0.09 -20.86
N THR A 77 4.32 -1.04 -20.17
CA THR A 77 4.67 -2.33 -20.75
C THR A 77 3.69 -3.37 -20.26
N LEU A 78 3.05 -4.08 -21.18
CA LEU A 78 2.30 -5.30 -20.87
C LEU A 78 3.25 -6.49 -20.86
N ASP A 79 3.13 -7.37 -19.87
CA ASP A 79 3.86 -8.63 -19.88
C ASP A 79 3.47 -9.50 -21.08
N VAL A 80 4.24 -10.57 -21.33
CA VAL A 80 4.03 -11.45 -22.49
C VAL A 80 2.68 -12.16 -22.49
N ASN A 81 2.04 -12.29 -21.33
CA ASN A 81 0.70 -12.85 -21.20
C ASN A 81 -0.39 -11.77 -21.10
N ALA A 82 0.01 -10.49 -21.14
CA ALA A 82 -0.81 -9.31 -20.93
C ALA A 82 -1.76 -9.44 -19.72
N ARG A 83 -1.25 -9.95 -18.60
CA ARG A 83 -1.91 -9.97 -17.28
C ARG A 83 -1.43 -8.85 -16.38
N SER A 84 -0.19 -8.41 -16.59
CA SER A 84 0.48 -7.44 -15.74
C SER A 84 0.87 -6.21 -16.54
N THR A 85 0.79 -5.06 -15.91
CA THR A 85 1.24 -3.78 -16.49
C THR A 85 2.28 -3.14 -15.61
N LEU A 86 3.40 -2.81 -16.24
CA LEU A 86 4.40 -1.91 -15.68
C LEU A 86 4.16 -0.52 -16.26
N PHE A 87 3.97 0.48 -15.40
CA PHE A 87 4.03 1.89 -15.76
C PHE A 87 5.37 2.47 -15.30
N GLU A 88 6.05 3.19 -16.18
CA GLU A 88 7.29 3.89 -15.88
C GLU A 88 7.09 5.38 -16.16
N CYS A 89 7.31 6.21 -15.14
CA CYS A 89 7.17 7.65 -15.26
C CYS A 89 8.55 8.30 -15.37
N ALA A 90 8.82 8.96 -16.50
CA ALA A 90 10.10 9.63 -16.75
C ALA A 90 10.15 11.06 -16.18
N SER A 91 8.99 11.69 -15.99
CA SER A 91 8.84 12.97 -15.28
C SER A 91 8.27 12.76 -13.88
N GLU A 92 8.70 13.59 -12.94
CA GLU A 92 8.12 13.67 -11.59
C GLU A 92 6.81 14.48 -11.57
N ASP A 93 6.53 15.27 -12.62
CA ASP A 93 5.39 16.19 -12.67
C ASP A 93 4.08 15.49 -13.09
N ASP A 94 4.15 14.40 -13.84
CA ASP A 94 2.96 13.74 -14.39
C ASP A 94 2.15 13.02 -13.31
N LEU A 95 0.82 13.12 -13.42
CA LEU A 95 -0.14 12.49 -12.53
C LEU A 95 -0.71 11.23 -13.20
N LEU A 96 -0.43 10.07 -12.61
CA LEU A 96 -0.99 8.78 -13.04
C LEU A 96 -2.15 8.39 -12.13
N ILE A 97 -3.34 8.23 -12.68
CA ILE A 97 -4.53 7.79 -11.96
C ILE A 97 -4.97 6.44 -12.54
N ILE A 98 -5.02 5.42 -11.70
CA ILE A 98 -5.66 4.13 -12.01
C ILE A 98 -6.96 4.09 -11.22
N ASP A 99 -8.09 4.23 -11.92
CA ASP A 99 -9.39 4.36 -11.30
C ASP A 99 -10.39 3.32 -11.81
N SER A 100 -11.25 2.85 -10.90
CA SER A 100 -12.39 1.99 -11.23
C SER A 100 -12.02 0.70 -11.97
N SER A 101 -10.81 0.19 -11.75
CA SER A 101 -10.26 -1.03 -12.37
C SER A 101 -10.68 -2.29 -11.62
N GLN A 102 -10.97 -3.37 -12.33
CA GLN A 102 -11.38 -4.65 -11.75
C GLN A 102 -10.46 -5.80 -12.14
N TYR A 103 -9.86 -6.42 -11.14
CA TYR A 103 -9.05 -7.62 -11.27
C TYR A 103 -9.71 -8.75 -10.49
N SER A 104 -9.98 -9.87 -11.16
CA SER A 104 -10.51 -11.04 -10.49
C SER A 104 -10.01 -12.36 -11.06
N SER A 105 -9.93 -13.36 -10.18
CA SER A 105 -9.64 -14.76 -10.55
C SER A 105 -8.31 -14.91 -11.30
N GLN A 106 -7.31 -14.11 -10.96
CA GLN A 106 -6.00 -14.14 -11.60
C GLN A 106 -5.06 -15.05 -10.82
N THR A 107 -4.33 -15.90 -11.56
CA THR A 107 -3.22 -16.68 -10.99
C THR A 107 -1.93 -16.30 -11.70
N LEU A 108 -1.04 -15.67 -10.95
CA LEU A 108 0.31 -15.34 -11.39
C LEU A 108 1.28 -16.47 -11.02
N ASN A 109 2.21 -16.77 -11.91
CA ASN A 109 3.33 -17.64 -11.57
C ASN A 109 4.29 -16.94 -10.60
N ASN A 110 5.17 -17.70 -9.98
CA ASN A 110 6.07 -17.16 -8.97
C ASN A 110 7.07 -16.12 -9.53
N CYS A 111 7.28 -16.11 -10.85
CA CYS A 111 8.18 -15.19 -11.54
C CYS A 111 7.48 -14.06 -12.29
N ASP A 112 6.15 -14.11 -12.40
CA ASP A 112 5.40 -13.07 -13.12
C ASP A 112 5.47 -11.76 -12.32
N PRO A 113 5.56 -10.59 -12.97
CA PRO A 113 5.41 -9.31 -12.28
C PRO A 113 4.04 -9.21 -11.57
N PRO A 114 3.87 -8.33 -10.57
CA PRO A 114 2.55 -8.03 -10.01
C PRO A 114 1.60 -7.53 -11.11
N LEU A 115 0.28 -7.58 -10.89
CA LEU A 115 -0.71 -7.11 -11.88
C LEU A 115 -0.49 -5.65 -12.27
N LEU A 116 -0.10 -4.83 -11.29
CA LEU A 116 0.30 -3.45 -11.50
C LEU A 116 1.66 -3.20 -10.84
N GLU A 117 2.58 -2.65 -11.61
CA GLU A 117 3.84 -2.13 -11.10
C GLU A 117 3.99 -0.68 -11.55
N LEU A 118 4.13 0.24 -10.60
CA LEU A 118 4.38 1.66 -10.89
C LEU A 118 5.81 1.99 -10.47
N ARG A 119 6.64 2.39 -11.43
CA ARG A 119 8.04 2.77 -11.20
C ARG A 119 8.26 4.24 -11.50
N GLY A 120 8.82 4.96 -10.53
CA GLY A 120 9.17 6.36 -10.72
C GLY A 120 7.98 7.32 -10.79
N CYS A 121 6.75 6.84 -10.57
CA CYS A 121 5.54 7.65 -10.69
C CYS A 121 5.29 8.48 -9.43
N SER A 122 5.85 9.69 -9.43
CA SER A 122 5.93 10.57 -8.26
C SER A 122 4.58 11.08 -7.73
N ASN A 123 3.55 11.09 -8.58
CA ASN A 123 2.20 11.52 -8.24
C ASN A 123 1.18 10.46 -8.72
N ALA A 124 1.28 9.24 -8.20
CA ALA A 124 0.37 8.16 -8.59
C ALA A 124 -0.82 8.02 -7.63
N ILE A 125 -2.02 7.81 -8.18
CA ILE A 125 -3.26 7.57 -7.45
C ILE A 125 -3.88 6.26 -7.92
N LEU A 126 -4.14 5.35 -6.99
CA LEU A 126 -4.96 4.16 -7.19
C LEU A 126 -6.31 4.39 -6.49
N SER A 127 -7.40 4.56 -7.23
CA SER A 127 -8.71 4.91 -6.64
C SER A 127 -9.87 3.99 -7.07
N HIS A 128 -10.75 3.59 -6.14
CA HIS A 128 -11.95 2.79 -6.44
C HIS A 128 -11.71 1.44 -7.15
N ASN A 129 -10.53 0.86 -7.02
CA ASN A 129 -10.19 -0.39 -7.69
C ASN A 129 -10.56 -1.60 -6.83
N THR A 130 -10.87 -2.71 -7.50
CA THR A 130 -11.22 -3.97 -6.84
C THR A 130 -10.32 -5.10 -7.31
N PHE A 131 -9.67 -5.77 -6.37
CA PHE A 131 -8.84 -6.96 -6.59
C PHE A 131 -9.44 -8.12 -5.81
N THR A 132 -9.89 -9.17 -6.48
CA THR A 132 -10.56 -10.31 -5.84
C THR A 132 -9.97 -11.64 -6.29
N SER A 133 -9.64 -12.54 -5.37
CA SER A 133 -9.14 -13.89 -5.69
C SER A 133 -7.90 -13.84 -6.59
N ILE A 134 -6.90 -13.06 -6.18
CA ILE A 134 -5.65 -12.90 -6.91
C ILE A 134 -4.56 -13.71 -6.22
N THR A 135 -4.03 -14.74 -6.87
CA THR A 135 -3.06 -15.65 -6.26
C THR A 135 -1.72 -15.60 -6.97
N ARG A 136 -0.62 -15.43 -6.23
CA ARG A 136 0.72 -15.75 -6.70
C ARG A 136 1.05 -17.19 -6.33
N SER A 137 1.13 -18.07 -7.32
CA SER A 137 1.44 -19.50 -7.13
C SER A 137 2.89 -19.74 -6.74
N THR A 138 3.17 -20.95 -6.25
CA THR A 138 4.54 -21.43 -5.97
C THR A 138 5.19 -22.14 -7.16
N ALA A 139 4.52 -22.16 -8.33
CA ALA A 139 5.05 -22.79 -9.52
C ALA A 139 6.38 -22.11 -9.92
N GLN A 140 7.46 -22.91 -9.98
CA GLN A 140 8.80 -22.45 -10.28
C GLN A 140 9.26 -22.97 -11.65
N PRO A 141 9.03 -22.19 -12.73
CA PRO A 141 9.95 -22.27 -13.86
C PRO A 141 11.37 -21.89 -13.38
N ALA A 142 12.41 -22.23 -14.16
CA ALA A 142 13.75 -21.73 -13.91
C ALA A 142 13.80 -20.21 -14.19
N CYS A 143 13.46 -19.39 -13.19
CA CYS A 143 13.42 -17.94 -13.29
C CYS A 143 13.63 -17.26 -11.93
N THR A 144 13.90 -15.95 -11.98
CA THR A 144 14.00 -15.12 -10.78
C THR A 144 12.61 -14.91 -10.18
N ILE A 145 12.47 -15.26 -8.90
CA ILE A 145 11.22 -15.08 -8.16
C ILE A 145 10.89 -13.59 -8.07
N SER A 146 9.62 -13.24 -8.28
CA SER A 146 9.15 -11.87 -8.08
C SER A 146 9.25 -11.50 -6.60
N LYS A 147 9.83 -10.33 -6.32
CA LYS A 147 9.94 -9.79 -4.96
C LYS A 147 8.60 -9.29 -4.42
N TYR A 148 7.63 -9.03 -5.28
CA TYR A 148 6.37 -8.42 -4.89
C TYR A 148 5.25 -9.46 -4.82
N GLY A 149 4.23 -9.19 -4.00
CA GLY A 149 3.00 -9.96 -4.05
C GLY A 149 2.25 -9.82 -5.37
N PRO A 150 1.00 -10.26 -5.43
CA PRO A 150 0.33 -10.41 -6.71
C PRO A 150 -0.32 -9.14 -7.27
N CYS A 151 -0.74 -8.19 -6.42
CA CYS A 151 -1.60 -7.10 -6.86
C CYS A 151 -0.83 -5.87 -7.35
N VAL A 152 -0.35 -5.02 -6.44
CA VAL A 152 0.24 -3.72 -6.81
C VAL A 152 1.59 -3.54 -6.13
N ALA A 153 2.59 -3.15 -6.91
CA ALA A 153 3.88 -2.68 -6.42
C ALA A 153 4.14 -1.24 -6.84
N ILE A 154 4.54 -0.41 -5.88
CA ILE A 154 4.95 0.98 -6.06
C ILE A 154 6.41 1.07 -5.69
N VAL A 155 7.24 1.39 -6.67
CA VAL A 155 8.70 1.27 -6.55
C VAL A 155 9.33 2.60 -6.94
N GLY A 156 10.14 3.14 -6.03
CA GLY A 156 10.95 4.32 -6.33
C GLY A 156 11.95 4.05 -7.45
N ALA A 157 12.32 5.09 -8.19
CA ALA A 157 13.32 5.02 -9.26
C ALA A 157 14.47 5.99 -8.98
N ALA A 158 15.67 5.69 -9.50
CA ALA A 158 16.83 6.56 -9.37
C ALA A 158 16.64 7.93 -10.07
N SER A 159 15.70 8.04 -11.00
CA SER A 159 15.28 9.29 -11.61
C SER A 159 14.55 10.23 -10.64
N GLN A 160 14.02 9.72 -9.52
CA GLN A 160 13.27 10.49 -8.54
C GLN A 160 14.22 11.16 -7.54
N VAL A 161 14.54 12.42 -7.78
CA VAL A 161 15.39 13.25 -6.93
C VAL A 161 14.58 14.14 -5.99
N ALA A 162 13.33 14.47 -6.31
CA ALA A 162 12.43 15.19 -5.43
C ALA A 162 11.59 14.25 -4.56
N ASP A 163 11.07 14.79 -3.45
CA ASP A 163 10.11 14.08 -2.61
C ASP A 163 8.84 13.77 -3.40
N TRP A 164 8.26 12.60 -3.17
CA TRP A 164 7.14 12.13 -3.96
C TRP A 164 6.12 11.32 -3.16
N SER A 165 4.94 11.13 -3.77
CA SER A 165 3.77 10.61 -3.08
C SER A 165 2.98 9.59 -3.90
N PHE A 166 2.41 8.61 -3.19
CA PHE A 166 1.44 7.67 -3.73
C PHE A 166 0.16 7.72 -2.89
N SER A 167 -1.01 7.73 -3.53
CA SER A 167 -2.30 7.66 -2.85
C SER A 167 -3.08 6.42 -3.26
N SER A 168 -3.64 5.70 -2.29
CA SER A 168 -4.57 4.60 -2.49
C SER A 168 -5.89 4.93 -1.80
N LEU A 169 -6.93 5.19 -2.58
CA LEU A 169 -8.20 5.72 -2.09
C LEU A 169 -9.36 4.77 -2.41
N ASP A 170 -10.14 4.40 -1.39
CA ASP A 170 -11.39 3.64 -1.57
C ASP A 170 -11.21 2.32 -2.36
N ASN A 171 -10.08 1.62 -2.20
CA ASN A 171 -9.81 0.36 -2.90
C ASN A 171 -10.25 -0.86 -2.07
N THR A 172 -10.56 -1.95 -2.76
CA THR A 172 -10.92 -3.23 -2.14
C THR A 172 -10.00 -4.35 -2.61
N PHE A 173 -9.38 -5.05 -1.66
CA PHE A 173 -8.56 -6.25 -1.88
C PHE A 173 -9.17 -7.41 -1.10
N THR A 174 -9.61 -8.45 -1.79
CA THR A 174 -10.24 -9.63 -1.17
C THR A 174 -9.59 -10.91 -1.66
N SER A 175 -9.14 -11.75 -0.74
CA SER A 175 -8.50 -13.04 -1.07
C SER A 175 -7.34 -12.87 -2.04
N SER A 176 -6.48 -11.88 -1.79
CA SER A 176 -5.29 -11.63 -2.60
C SER A 176 -4.03 -12.05 -1.86
N GLY A 177 -3.19 -12.88 -2.47
CA GLY A 177 -1.97 -13.25 -1.79
C GLY A 177 -1.08 -14.31 -2.43
N CYS A 178 -0.02 -14.61 -1.70
CA CYS A 178 0.99 -15.59 -2.03
C CYS A 178 0.52 -16.97 -1.57
N ALA A 179 0.56 -17.99 -2.45
CA ALA A 179 -0.03 -19.32 -2.19
C ALA A 179 0.64 -20.09 -1.04
N SER A 180 1.87 -19.72 -0.69
CA SER A 180 2.57 -20.17 0.51
C SER A 180 3.14 -18.96 1.23
N ILE A 181 3.38 -19.11 2.52
CA ILE A 181 4.04 -18.10 3.36
C ILE A 181 5.35 -18.70 3.84
N ALA A 182 6.46 -18.10 3.42
CA ALA A 182 7.79 -18.55 3.77
C ALA A 182 8.77 -17.38 3.79
N ALA A 183 9.43 -17.17 4.93
CA ALA A 183 10.42 -16.09 5.10
C ALA A 183 11.54 -16.14 4.04
N THR A 184 11.85 -17.32 3.52
CA THR A 184 12.90 -17.54 2.51
C THR A 184 12.55 -17.00 1.12
N SER A 185 11.26 -16.82 0.79
CA SER A 185 10.84 -16.32 -0.52
C SER A 185 10.86 -14.78 -0.58
N GLY A 186 10.76 -14.10 0.56
CA GLY A 186 10.97 -12.66 0.67
C GLY A 186 9.94 -11.78 -0.04
N ARG A 187 8.74 -12.30 -0.34
CA ARG A 187 7.73 -11.56 -1.10
C ARG A 187 7.03 -10.52 -0.24
N LEU A 188 6.83 -9.35 -0.83
CA LEU A 188 6.37 -8.14 -0.15
C LEU A 188 4.92 -7.83 -0.51
N GLY A 189 4.05 -7.71 0.50
CA GLY A 189 2.70 -7.15 0.36
C GLY A 189 1.72 -8.05 -0.40
N GLY A 190 0.74 -8.66 0.28
CA GLY A 190 -0.30 -9.44 -0.41
C GLY A 190 -1.26 -8.61 -1.28
N ALA A 191 -1.35 -7.31 -1.01
CA ALA A 191 -2.10 -6.33 -1.81
C ALA A 191 -1.20 -5.21 -2.33
N LEU A 192 -0.47 -4.53 -1.43
CA LEU A 192 0.38 -3.39 -1.78
C LEU A 192 1.82 -3.62 -1.32
N ALA A 193 2.77 -3.50 -2.23
CA ALA A 193 4.18 -3.36 -1.91
C ALA A 193 4.64 -1.92 -2.17
N LEU A 194 5.13 -1.24 -1.16
CA LEU A 194 5.61 0.15 -1.24
C LEU A 194 7.10 0.13 -0.93
N VAL A 195 7.94 0.46 -1.90
CA VAL A 195 9.40 0.36 -1.75
C VAL A 195 10.06 1.62 -2.26
N ARG A 196 10.63 2.40 -1.34
CA ARG A 196 11.58 3.43 -1.71
C ARG A 196 12.92 2.74 -2.02
N ALA A 197 13.17 2.52 -3.31
CA ALA A 197 14.42 1.97 -3.80
C ALA A 197 15.49 3.07 -3.88
N ASP A 198 16.32 3.07 -4.93
CA ASP A 198 17.43 4.00 -5.15
C ASP A 198 17.01 5.48 -5.39
N SER A 199 15.80 5.89 -5.00
CA SER A 199 15.33 7.28 -5.14
C SER A 199 16.07 8.20 -4.18
N GLY A 200 16.48 9.36 -4.70
CA GLY A 200 17.11 10.42 -3.90
C GLY A 200 16.12 11.14 -3.00
N GLY A 201 14.88 11.34 -3.47
CA GLY A 201 13.80 11.95 -2.70
C GLY A 201 13.14 11.01 -1.70
N ALA A 202 12.52 11.58 -0.67
CA ALA A 202 11.70 10.84 0.27
C ALA A 202 10.41 10.37 -0.41
N MET A 203 9.92 9.20 -0.01
CA MET A 203 8.64 8.66 -0.50
C MET A 203 7.61 8.69 0.63
N SER A 204 6.41 9.14 0.30
CA SER A 204 5.23 9.07 1.16
C SER A 204 4.10 8.29 0.50
N ALA A 205 3.31 7.56 1.29
CA ALA A 205 2.15 6.83 0.82
C ALA A 205 0.95 7.09 1.74
N PHE A 206 -0.19 7.42 1.14
CA PHE A 206 -1.44 7.69 1.83
C PHE A 206 -2.50 6.67 1.41
N ILE A 207 -2.91 5.81 2.33
CA ILE A 207 -3.92 4.76 2.11
C ILE A 207 -5.16 5.14 2.89
N GLN A 208 -6.27 5.39 2.19
CA GLN A 208 -7.50 5.89 2.79
C GLN A 208 -8.71 5.06 2.37
N LYS A 209 -9.62 4.82 3.33
CA LYS A 209 -10.92 4.15 3.09
C LYS A 209 -10.83 2.82 2.34
N SER A 210 -9.69 2.14 2.44
CA SER A 210 -9.45 0.92 1.69
C SER A 210 -9.75 -0.30 2.57
N THR A 211 -10.19 -1.39 1.94
CA THR A 211 -10.54 -2.64 2.61
C THR A 211 -9.62 -3.76 2.14
N PHE A 212 -9.03 -4.48 3.09
CA PHE A 212 -8.14 -5.62 2.88
C PHE A 212 -8.73 -6.82 3.63
N THR A 213 -9.17 -7.84 2.91
CA THR A 213 -9.82 -9.02 3.48
C THR A 213 -9.11 -10.28 3.00
N SER A 214 -8.69 -11.13 3.94
CA SER A 214 -8.02 -12.40 3.64
C SER A 214 -6.80 -12.23 2.73
N THR A 215 -6.04 -11.17 2.95
CA THR A 215 -4.83 -10.87 2.17
C THR A 215 -3.62 -11.57 2.78
N GLN A 216 -2.73 -12.16 1.98
CA GLN A 216 -1.58 -12.86 2.54
C GLN A 216 -0.29 -12.75 1.71
N CYS A 217 0.85 -12.56 2.34
CA CYS A 217 2.16 -12.78 1.71
C CYS A 217 3.26 -12.96 2.75
N ASP A 218 4.53 -13.11 2.36
CA ASP A 218 5.61 -13.40 3.32
C ASP A 218 5.78 -12.25 4.31
N PHE A 219 5.82 -11.01 3.82
CA PHE A 219 5.97 -9.81 4.65
C PHE A 219 4.84 -8.82 4.36
N GLY A 220 4.08 -8.45 5.39
CA GLY A 220 2.93 -7.56 5.21
C GLY A 220 1.80 -8.27 4.48
N GLY A 221 0.90 -8.93 5.22
CA GLY A 221 -0.13 -9.76 4.60
C GLY A 221 -1.03 -8.95 3.66
N ALA A 222 -1.29 -7.69 3.98
CA ALA A 222 -1.89 -6.71 3.09
C ALA A 222 -0.83 -5.78 2.49
N ILE A 223 -0.09 -5.08 3.35
CA ILE A 223 0.80 -3.98 2.95
C ILE A 223 2.20 -4.25 3.46
N HIS A 224 3.17 -4.18 2.57
CA HIS A 224 4.57 -4.02 2.94
C HIS A 224 5.06 -2.63 2.58
N SER A 225 5.75 -1.97 3.50
CA SER A 225 6.35 -0.66 3.31
C SER A 225 7.82 -0.70 3.69
N ALA A 226 8.70 -0.34 2.76
CA ALA A 226 10.15 -0.31 2.96
C ALA A 226 10.71 1.07 2.63
N ASN A 227 11.19 1.78 3.65
CA ASN A 227 11.74 3.12 3.59
C ASN A 227 10.77 4.17 3.03
N VAL A 228 9.46 3.95 3.19
CA VAL A 228 8.37 4.85 2.77
C VAL A 228 7.62 5.33 4.01
N SER A 229 7.37 6.64 4.13
CA SER A 229 6.44 7.14 5.15
C SER A 229 5.02 6.70 4.79
N LEU A 230 4.34 5.98 5.67
CA LEU A 230 3.04 5.37 5.41
C LEU A 230 1.98 5.98 6.32
N THR A 231 0.88 6.47 5.74
CA THR A 231 -0.32 6.86 6.47
C THR A 231 -1.47 5.95 6.09
N LEU A 232 -2.07 5.32 7.09
CA LEU A 232 -3.27 4.50 6.99
C LEU A 232 -4.42 5.25 7.66
N GLN A 233 -5.46 5.59 6.90
CA GLN A 233 -6.58 6.34 7.40
C GLN A 233 -7.91 5.68 7.07
N SER A 234 -8.77 5.49 8.08
CA SER A 234 -10.14 4.99 7.87
C SER A 234 -10.19 3.68 7.08
N SER A 235 -9.18 2.83 7.20
CA SER A 235 -9.03 1.60 6.42
C SER A 235 -9.32 0.37 7.29
N THR A 236 -9.73 -0.73 6.66
CA THR A 236 -10.12 -1.96 7.35
C THR A 236 -9.28 -3.13 6.88
N PHE A 237 -8.73 -3.89 7.82
CA PHE A 237 -7.94 -5.09 7.60
C PHE A 237 -8.59 -6.27 8.33
N THR A 238 -8.95 -7.32 7.61
CA THR A 238 -9.63 -8.49 8.16
C THR A 238 -8.93 -9.77 7.73
N SER A 239 -8.54 -10.59 8.70
CA SER A 239 -7.97 -11.93 8.46
C SER A 239 -6.75 -11.94 7.53
N SER A 240 -5.95 -10.88 7.54
CA SER A 240 -4.68 -10.85 6.82
C SER A 240 -3.64 -11.76 7.48
N LEU A 241 -2.75 -12.38 6.68
CA LEU A 241 -1.77 -13.36 7.16
C LEU A 241 -0.37 -13.11 6.58
N ALA A 242 0.66 -13.12 7.43
CA ALA A 242 2.07 -13.04 7.00
C ALA A 242 3.05 -13.76 7.94
N VAL A 243 4.33 -13.79 7.58
CA VAL A 243 5.41 -14.14 8.53
C VAL A 243 5.50 -13.03 9.57
N ASP A 244 5.77 -11.80 9.13
CA ASP A 244 5.81 -10.60 9.96
C ASP A 244 4.84 -9.55 9.44
N GLY A 245 4.17 -8.87 10.36
CA GLY A 245 3.18 -7.86 10.04
C GLY A 245 1.96 -8.46 9.36
N GLY A 246 1.14 -9.16 10.14
CA GLY A 246 0.04 -9.98 9.60
C GLY A 246 -0.87 -9.21 8.66
N ALA A 247 -1.12 -7.92 8.92
CA ALA A 247 -1.67 -6.99 7.95
C ALA A 247 -0.59 -6.08 7.34
N VAL A 248 0.20 -5.40 8.18
CA VAL A 248 1.15 -4.37 7.74
C VAL A 248 2.55 -4.69 8.26
N ASN A 249 3.52 -4.74 7.35
CA ASN A 249 4.94 -4.74 7.72
C ASN A 249 5.58 -3.44 7.30
N PHE A 250 6.00 -2.62 8.27
CA PHE A 250 6.65 -1.34 8.06
C PHE A 250 8.12 -1.43 8.44
N ILE A 251 8.98 -1.22 7.46
CA ILE A 251 10.43 -1.21 7.59
C ILE A 251 10.94 0.18 7.23
N ALA A 252 11.71 0.78 8.13
CA ALA A 252 12.33 2.08 7.96
C ALA A 252 13.75 2.06 8.54
N ALA A 253 14.52 3.08 8.21
CA ALA A 253 15.78 3.32 8.90
C ALA A 253 15.53 3.62 10.38
N SER A 254 16.60 3.62 11.18
CA SER A 254 16.55 4.10 12.57
C SER A 254 15.83 5.46 12.64
N PRO A 255 15.00 5.73 13.68
CA PRO A 255 14.31 7.01 13.84
C PRO A 255 15.26 8.23 13.89
N LEU A 256 16.56 8.02 14.08
CA LEU A 256 17.59 9.06 14.04
C LEU A 256 18.14 9.35 12.63
N ALA A 257 17.80 8.54 11.62
CA ALA A 257 18.22 8.74 10.25
C ALA A 257 17.39 9.83 9.55
N VAL A 258 18.02 10.53 8.60
CA VAL A 258 17.39 11.59 7.80
C VAL A 258 17.35 11.15 6.33
N PRO A 259 16.19 11.25 5.65
CA PRO A 259 14.89 11.62 6.19
C PRO A 259 14.34 10.53 7.12
N THR A 260 13.63 10.94 8.17
CA THR A 260 12.96 10.01 9.09
C THR A 260 11.64 9.55 8.49
N GLN A 261 11.43 8.25 8.35
CA GLN A 261 10.15 7.71 7.88
C GLN A 261 9.15 7.60 9.04
N THR A 262 7.87 7.78 8.73
CA THR A 262 6.79 7.71 9.72
C THR A 262 5.73 6.69 9.33
N LEU A 263 5.17 5.99 10.32
CA LEU A 263 3.94 5.22 10.20
C LEU A 263 2.84 5.90 11.02
N LEU A 264 1.81 6.40 10.35
CA LEU A 264 0.60 6.92 10.97
C LEU A 264 -0.56 5.97 10.72
N VAL A 265 -1.21 5.52 11.79
CA VAL A 265 -2.44 4.74 11.74
C VAL A 265 -3.56 5.54 12.41
N ASP A 266 -4.56 5.94 11.64
CA ASP A 266 -5.65 6.81 12.07
C ASP A 266 -7.01 6.20 11.71
N ARG A 267 -7.92 6.11 12.70
CA ARG A 267 -9.31 5.66 12.50
C ARG A 267 -9.43 4.34 11.73
N SER A 268 -8.46 3.43 11.89
CA SER A 268 -8.41 2.18 11.12
C SER A 268 -8.76 0.98 11.99
N THR A 269 -9.24 -0.09 11.36
CA THR A 269 -9.70 -1.29 12.06
C THR A 269 -8.94 -2.53 11.59
N PHE A 270 -8.43 -3.30 12.55
CA PHE A 270 -7.72 -4.57 12.32
C PHE A 270 -8.45 -5.68 13.06
N THR A 271 -9.00 -6.65 12.32
CA THR A 271 -9.79 -7.76 12.88
C THR A 271 -9.17 -9.11 12.51
N ALA A 272 -8.77 -9.86 13.54
CA ALA A 272 -8.14 -11.16 13.44
C ALA A 272 -6.95 -11.27 12.45
N PRO A 273 -6.06 -10.26 12.33
CA PRO A 273 -4.85 -10.43 11.53
C PRO A 273 -3.89 -11.39 12.25
N THR A 274 -3.14 -12.17 11.48
CA THR A 274 -2.22 -13.19 12.00
C THR A 274 -0.84 -13.03 11.41
N ALA A 275 0.19 -13.04 12.25
CA ALA A 275 1.57 -13.20 11.87
C ALA A 275 2.13 -14.50 12.44
N VAL A 276 3.10 -15.11 11.77
CA VAL A 276 3.80 -16.29 12.29
C VAL A 276 4.73 -15.88 13.43
N THR A 277 5.48 -14.78 13.26
CA THR A 277 6.57 -14.40 14.15
C THR A 277 6.27 -13.11 14.91
N THR A 278 6.14 -11.97 14.23
CA THR A 278 6.02 -10.68 14.90
C THR A 278 4.92 -9.79 14.32
N GLY A 279 4.26 -9.04 15.21
CA GLY A 279 3.29 -8.02 14.82
C GLY A 279 2.05 -8.61 14.15
N GLY A 280 1.18 -9.25 14.92
CA GLY A 280 0.04 -9.99 14.38
C GLY A 280 -0.88 -9.12 13.50
N ALA A 281 -1.03 -7.84 13.82
CA ALA A 281 -1.57 -6.83 12.91
C ALA A 281 -0.45 -6.05 12.22
N ILE A 282 0.43 -5.42 13.00
CA ILE A 282 1.44 -4.49 12.50
C ILE A 282 2.80 -4.84 13.06
N GLN A 283 3.77 -5.00 12.17
CA GLN A 283 5.19 -5.02 12.48
C GLN A 283 5.79 -3.64 12.16
N VAL A 284 6.53 -3.09 13.11
CA VAL A 284 7.26 -1.82 12.94
C VAL A 284 8.73 -2.03 13.22
N ASN A 285 9.57 -1.88 12.20
CA ASN A 285 11.02 -1.90 12.32
C ASN A 285 11.59 -0.54 11.92
N GLY A 286 11.92 0.29 12.91
CA GLY A 286 12.41 1.65 12.71
C GLY A 286 11.33 2.69 12.39
N GLY A 287 11.79 3.90 12.06
CA GLY A 287 10.94 5.08 11.85
C GLY A 287 10.25 5.58 13.11
N LEU A 288 9.33 6.52 12.93
CA LEU A 288 8.41 7.00 13.98
C LEU A 288 7.02 6.40 13.81
N LEU A 289 6.33 6.10 14.90
CA LEU A 289 5.03 5.45 14.94
C LEU A 289 4.02 6.31 15.68
N THR A 290 2.88 6.54 15.03
CA THR A 290 1.69 7.13 15.63
C THR A 290 0.49 6.24 15.35
N ILE A 291 -0.27 5.88 16.39
CA ILE A 291 -1.50 5.11 16.27
C ILE A 291 -2.59 5.83 17.06
N LYS A 292 -3.65 6.24 16.38
CA LYS A 292 -4.77 6.93 17.02
C LYS A 292 -6.12 6.49 16.49
N ASP A 293 -7.13 6.58 17.35
CA ASP A 293 -8.53 6.32 17.00
C ASP A 293 -8.79 4.96 16.34
N SER A 294 -7.91 4.00 16.56
CA SER A 294 -7.90 2.75 15.80
C SER A 294 -8.31 1.57 16.68
N THR A 295 -8.84 0.54 16.04
CA THR A 295 -9.34 -0.65 16.73
C THR A 295 -8.55 -1.87 16.30
N PHE A 296 -8.06 -2.64 17.26
CA PHE A 296 -7.36 -3.90 17.05
C PHE A 296 -8.07 -5.00 17.82
N THR A 297 -8.50 -6.03 17.10
CA THR A 297 -9.27 -7.13 17.67
C THR A 297 -8.66 -8.47 17.28
N ASN A 298 -8.34 -9.29 18.28
CA ASN A 298 -7.93 -10.68 18.16
C ASN A 298 -6.75 -10.90 17.21
N GLY A 299 -5.77 -10.00 17.21
CA GLY A 299 -4.50 -10.25 16.53
C GLY A 299 -3.80 -11.48 17.11
N ALA A 300 -3.00 -12.16 16.28
CA ALA A 300 -2.22 -13.33 16.69
C ALA A 300 -0.80 -13.28 16.12
N ALA A 301 0.20 -13.48 16.97
CA ALA A 301 1.60 -13.65 16.61
C ALA A 301 2.36 -14.32 17.76
N LEU A 302 3.58 -14.81 17.50
CA LEU A 302 4.47 -15.29 18.56
C LEU A 302 4.89 -14.12 19.49
N ASN A 303 5.22 -12.95 18.93
CA ASN A 303 5.49 -11.73 19.68
C ASN A 303 4.68 -10.55 19.13
N GLY A 304 4.10 -9.74 20.02
CA GLY A 304 3.25 -8.62 19.66
C GLY A 304 2.00 -9.06 18.93
N LYS A 305 1.01 -9.63 19.65
CA LYS A 305 -0.18 -10.20 19.01
C LYS A 305 -0.92 -9.19 18.12
N CYS A 306 -0.92 -7.91 18.48
CA CYS A 306 -1.47 -6.86 17.63
C CYS A 306 -0.34 -6.04 17.01
N VAL A 307 0.46 -5.34 17.81
CA VAL A 307 1.57 -4.54 17.28
C VAL A 307 2.88 -4.98 17.91
N TRP A 308 3.91 -5.13 17.09
CA TRP A 308 5.29 -5.27 17.53
C TRP A 308 6.11 -4.09 17.04
N VAL A 309 6.89 -3.51 17.95
CA VAL A 309 7.81 -2.41 17.68
C VAL A 309 9.22 -2.87 17.98
N ASP A 310 10.03 -3.04 16.94
CA ASP A 310 11.35 -3.67 17.01
C ASP A 310 12.44 -2.74 17.59
N ILE A 311 12.19 -1.43 17.61
CA ILE A 311 13.15 -0.42 18.07
C ILE A 311 12.50 0.47 19.15
N CYS A 312 13.18 0.66 20.28
CA CYS A 312 12.59 1.34 21.45
C CYS A 312 12.21 2.81 21.21
N GLN A 313 12.93 3.52 20.34
CA GLN A 313 12.78 4.97 20.12
C GLN A 313 11.78 5.33 19.02
N THR A 314 10.84 4.44 18.72
CA THR A 314 9.91 4.60 17.59
C THR A 314 8.69 5.45 17.95
N TYR A 315 8.36 5.63 19.24
CA TYR A 315 7.16 6.36 19.65
C TYR A 315 7.28 6.98 21.04
N THR A 316 6.33 7.85 21.35
CA THR A 316 6.06 8.48 22.65
C THR A 316 4.62 8.20 23.08
N GLU A 317 4.30 8.32 24.38
CA GLU A 317 2.92 8.09 24.87
C GLU A 317 1.88 8.94 24.15
N THR A 318 2.21 10.19 23.83
CA THR A 318 1.31 11.13 23.16
C THR A 318 0.97 10.76 21.71
N GLU A 319 1.68 9.79 21.12
CA GLU A 319 1.47 9.32 19.75
C GLU A 319 0.57 8.08 19.69
N ILE A 320 0.27 7.43 20.83
CA ILE A 320 -0.56 6.23 20.94
C ILE A 320 -1.83 6.53 21.74
N VAL A 321 -2.86 7.06 21.09
CA VAL A 321 -4.01 7.67 21.80
C VAL A 321 -5.37 7.22 21.27
N ARG A 322 -6.36 7.07 22.16
CA ARG A 322 -7.77 6.75 21.81
C ARG A 322 -7.98 5.49 20.95
N ASN A 323 -7.16 4.46 21.15
CA ASN A 323 -7.28 3.17 20.48
C ASN A 323 -8.05 2.16 21.33
N THR A 324 -8.64 1.16 20.68
CA THR A 324 -9.32 0.03 21.34
C THR A 324 -8.58 -1.27 21.06
N TRP A 325 -8.23 -2.00 22.12
CA TRP A 325 -7.45 -3.24 22.03
C TRP A 325 -8.20 -4.40 22.69
N THR A 326 -8.56 -5.39 21.88
CA THR A 326 -9.30 -6.59 22.30
C THR A 326 -8.53 -7.84 21.91
N GLY A 327 -8.18 -8.69 22.87
CA GLY A 327 -7.52 -9.97 22.59
C GLY A 327 -6.05 -9.86 22.11
N CYS A 328 -5.39 -8.74 22.38
CA CYS A 328 -4.02 -8.41 21.93
C CYS A 328 -2.89 -8.77 22.92
N ALA A 329 -3.17 -9.18 24.16
CA ALA A 329 -2.12 -9.52 25.14
C ALA A 329 -1.68 -10.97 25.06
N THR A 330 -0.41 -11.20 25.39
CA THR A 330 0.12 -12.50 25.81
C THR A 330 0.17 -12.60 27.35
N PRO A 331 0.07 -13.81 27.95
CA PRO A 331 0.22 -13.99 29.39
C PRO A 331 1.67 -13.88 29.92
N GLU A 332 2.70 -13.97 29.07
CA GLU A 332 4.08 -14.27 29.48
C GLU A 332 5.15 -13.23 29.09
N GLY A 333 4.82 -12.18 28.34
CA GLY A 333 5.75 -11.09 28.01
C GLY A 333 5.57 -9.88 28.93
N PRO A 334 6.62 -9.27 29.50
CA PRO A 334 6.48 -7.95 30.10
C PRO A 334 6.02 -7.00 28.99
N PRO A 335 4.90 -6.28 29.14
CA PRO A 335 4.49 -5.30 28.15
C PRO A 335 5.50 -4.15 28.07
N ILE A 336 5.51 -3.38 26.97
CA ILE A 336 6.21 -2.07 26.99
C ILE A 336 5.64 -1.26 28.14
N SER A 337 6.56 -0.69 28.93
CA SER A 337 6.47 -0.35 30.35
C SER A 337 5.41 0.69 30.73
N TRP A 338 4.49 1.01 29.82
CA TRP A 338 3.46 2.04 29.94
C TRP A 338 2.03 1.53 29.70
N CYS A 339 1.77 0.27 30.07
CA CYS A 339 0.40 -0.26 30.20
C CYS A 339 -0.40 0.39 31.33
N LYS A 340 -0.69 1.69 31.21
CA LYS A 340 -1.67 2.40 32.03
C LYS A 340 -2.79 2.92 31.15
N ALA A 341 -3.99 3.06 31.73
CA ALA A 341 -5.19 3.59 31.10
C ALA A 341 -5.09 5.11 30.82
N HIS A 342 -4.02 5.54 30.14
CA HIS A 342 -3.77 6.93 29.78
C HIS A 342 -4.29 7.23 28.37
N ASP A 343 -4.67 8.48 28.12
CA ASP A 343 -5.07 9.05 26.82
C ASP A 343 -6.27 8.39 26.10
N GLY A 344 -7.27 7.93 26.86
CA GLY A 344 -8.57 7.50 26.31
C GLY A 344 -8.55 6.17 25.55
N ASN A 345 -7.45 5.42 25.62
CA ASN A 345 -7.34 4.07 25.08
C ASN A 345 -8.16 3.06 25.92
N GLN A 346 -8.93 2.18 25.28
CA GLN A 346 -9.65 1.07 25.93
C GLN A 346 -8.83 -0.22 25.85
N TRP A 347 -8.25 -0.63 26.98
CA TRP A 347 -7.38 -1.80 27.08
C TRP A 347 -8.07 -2.95 27.82
N THR A 348 -8.30 -4.07 27.13
CA THR A 348 -8.59 -5.35 27.81
C THR A 348 -7.35 -6.25 27.90
N SER A 349 -6.30 -5.89 27.16
CA SER A 349 -5.10 -6.66 26.92
C SER A 349 -4.04 -5.73 26.28
N CYS A 350 -2.78 -5.70 26.75
CA CYS A 350 -1.70 -4.92 26.13
C CYS A 350 -1.68 -5.09 24.60
N GLY A 351 -1.73 -3.98 23.87
CA GLY A 351 -1.88 -3.95 22.41
C GLY A 351 -0.56 -3.89 21.62
N MET A 352 0.52 -3.48 22.29
CA MET A 352 1.83 -3.24 21.69
C MET A 352 2.92 -3.93 22.51
N GLU A 353 3.84 -4.61 21.85
CA GLU A 353 5.00 -5.26 22.47
C GLU A 353 6.28 -4.88 21.73
N GLY A 354 7.43 -5.07 22.38
CA GLY A 354 8.74 -4.82 21.79
C GLY A 354 9.84 -5.67 22.44
N PRO A 355 11.10 -5.47 22.03
CA PRO A 355 12.23 -6.21 22.57
C PRO A 355 12.41 -6.00 24.07
N ARG A 356 12.95 -7.01 24.76
CA ARG A 356 13.17 -6.97 26.23
C ARG A 356 14.04 -5.83 26.71
N TYR A 357 14.98 -5.36 25.89
CA TYR A 357 15.89 -4.27 26.25
C TYR A 357 15.24 -2.88 26.15
N CYS A 358 13.99 -2.79 25.67
CA CYS A 358 13.21 -1.56 25.68
C CYS A 358 12.44 -1.35 27.00
N TYR A 359 12.53 -2.29 27.94
CA TYR A 359 11.86 -2.27 29.26
C TYR A 359 12.81 -1.81 30.36
#